data_AF-A0A533X2C9-F1
#
_entry.id   AF-A0A533X2C9-F1
#
_cell.length_a   1.000
_cell.length_b   1.000
_cell.length_c   1.000
_cell.angle_alpha   90.00
_cell.angle_beta   90.00
_cell.angle_gamma   90.00
#
_symmetry.space_group_name_H-M   'P 1'
#
loop_
_entity.id
_entity.type
_entity.pdbx_description
1 polymer ?
#
loop_
_entity_poly.entity_id
_entity_poly.type
_entity_poly.pdbx_seq_one_letter_code
_entity_poly.pdbx_strand_id
1 'polypeptide(L)'
;MQQQKLHYLHEATDSCAKSRFVYFCTECLCVLKVCKSLSSVDRVIETFENRCPSCGSALEGSLSCRLTPVSDEWSDAPSRRGERRVTPRTSELFKQASSLLREPSFNFSPIEKFEPGRVAVFTGKYAETVAEFLCFRGQLPRRHGGLDTVVVFIDGGNCSDPYLFASYAREYMVPPREALGRVVTSRAFTIYQLANLVTRELPRVIGEHGSKFVIISDILSMFNDPSIDAKEASRVIEAIKGGLREVKKKRRDVFVLVTLTAKTPYDHLITDSADLFLNLSPANSKVAAMLLKHPCKPSLQPREEILRPILHQRYHRYG
;
A
#
# COMPACT_ATOMS: atom_id res chain seq x y z
N MET A 1 14.78 28.01 -15.64
CA MET A 1 15.42 26.69 -15.46
C MET A 1 15.94 26.62 -14.04
N GLN A 2 15.28 25.85 -13.18
CA GLN A 2 15.66 25.69 -11.77
C GLN A 2 15.55 24.21 -11.43
N GLN A 3 16.70 23.61 -11.10
CA GLN A 3 16.84 22.21 -10.70
C GLN A 3 16.05 21.95 -9.40
N GLN A 4 15.09 21.03 -9.45
CA GLN A 4 14.51 20.43 -8.25
C GLN A 4 15.47 19.33 -7.75
N LYS A 5 16.17 19.64 -6.66
CA LYS A 5 16.91 18.68 -5.82
C LYS A 5 15.89 17.82 -5.08
N LEU A 6 15.84 16.53 -5.40
CA LEU A 6 15.20 15.51 -4.58
C LEU A 6 16.02 15.33 -3.30
N HIS A 7 15.54 15.90 -2.19
CA HIS A 7 16.08 15.65 -0.85
C HIS A 7 15.58 14.29 -0.35
N TYR A 8 16.27 13.21 -0.73
CA TYR A 8 16.29 11.98 0.06
C TYR A 8 17.53 12.07 0.96
N LEU A 9 17.33 12.35 2.25
CA LEU A 9 18.40 12.27 3.24
C LEU A 9 18.33 10.91 3.95
N HIS A 10 19.23 10.03 3.55
CA HIS A 10 20.12 9.38 4.49
C HIS A 10 21.46 9.16 3.76
N GLU A 11 22.35 10.15 3.88
CA GLU A 11 23.78 9.94 3.67
C GLU A 11 24.24 9.04 4.83
N ALA A 12 24.31 7.73 4.58
CA ALA A 12 25.18 6.86 5.34
C ALA A 12 26.59 7.01 4.74
N THR A 13 27.44 7.66 5.52
CA THR A 13 28.87 7.87 5.29
C THR A 13 29.62 6.55 5.01
N ASP A 14 30.49 6.60 4.00
CA ASP A 14 31.63 5.72 3.73
C ASP A 14 31.50 4.22 4.06
N SER A 15 30.98 3.47 3.09
CA SER A 15 31.51 2.13 2.81
C SER A 15 31.73 1.98 1.30
N CYS A 16 32.88 1.44 0.91
CA CYS A 16 33.29 1.27 -0.48
C CYS A 16 32.34 0.28 -1.19
N ALA A 17 31.23 0.75 -1.75
CA ALA A 17 30.29 -0.09 -2.48
C ALA A 17 30.96 -0.69 -3.71
N LYS A 18 31.13 -2.01 -3.74
CA LYS A 18 31.75 -2.73 -4.87
C LYS A 18 30.66 -3.23 -5.81
N SER A 19 30.84 -3.01 -7.11
CA SER A 19 29.93 -3.55 -8.13
C SER A 19 30.02 -5.08 -8.19
N ARG A 20 28.87 -5.76 -8.13
CA ARG A 20 28.74 -7.23 -8.22
C ARG A 20 27.73 -7.62 -9.29
N PHE A 21 27.91 -8.80 -9.87
CA PHE A 21 26.94 -9.42 -10.76
C PHE A 21 25.87 -10.13 -9.95
N VAL A 22 24.63 -9.66 -10.08
CA VAL A 22 23.47 -10.17 -9.34
C VAL A 22 22.58 -10.90 -10.34
N TYR A 23 22.41 -12.21 -10.14
CA TYR A 23 21.50 -13.07 -10.88
C TYR A 23 20.18 -13.16 -10.14
N PHE A 24 19.08 -12.94 -10.84
CA PHE A 24 17.74 -12.93 -10.25
C PHE A 24 16.70 -13.48 -11.22
N CYS A 25 15.61 -14.01 -10.68
CA CYS A 25 14.47 -14.44 -11.47
C CYS A 25 13.65 -13.22 -11.93
N THR A 26 13.33 -13.10 -13.21
CA THR A 26 12.53 -11.99 -13.76
C THR A 26 11.06 -12.07 -13.37
N GLU A 27 10.54 -13.26 -13.06
CA GLU A 27 9.13 -13.44 -12.67
C GLU A 27 8.83 -12.96 -11.25
N CYS A 28 9.78 -13.10 -10.32
CA CYS A 28 9.56 -12.79 -8.89
C CYS A 28 10.67 -11.96 -8.24
N LEU A 29 11.70 -11.58 -9.00
CA LEU A 29 12.86 -10.80 -8.55
C LEU A 29 13.68 -11.44 -7.43
N CYS A 30 13.46 -12.72 -7.14
CA CYS A 30 14.27 -13.48 -6.20
C CYS A 30 15.74 -13.46 -6.65
N VAL A 31 16.63 -12.98 -5.79
CA VAL A 31 18.08 -13.05 -6.01
C VAL A 31 18.53 -14.49 -5.84
N LEU A 32 19.14 -15.03 -6.88
CA LEU A 32 19.60 -16.42 -6.95
C LEU A 32 21.09 -16.52 -6.66
N LYS A 33 21.87 -15.56 -7.14
CA LYS A 33 23.33 -15.58 -6.97
C LYS A 33 23.92 -14.18 -7.04
N VAL A 34 24.92 -13.91 -6.21
CA VAL A 34 25.73 -12.70 -6.29
C VAL A 34 27.20 -13.09 -6.40
N CYS A 35 27.88 -12.54 -7.40
CA CYS A 35 29.27 -12.89 -7.72
C CYS A 35 30.10 -11.65 -8.02
N LYS A 36 31.42 -11.70 -7.73
CA LYS A 36 32.39 -10.70 -8.20
C LYS A 36 32.61 -10.72 -9.70
N SER A 37 32.57 -11.91 -10.31
CA SER A 37 32.76 -12.12 -11.75
C SER A 37 31.51 -12.71 -12.41
N LEU A 38 31.32 -12.38 -13.68
CA LEU A 38 30.20 -12.90 -14.47
C LEU A 38 30.30 -14.43 -14.54
N SER A 39 29.28 -15.12 -14.01
CA SER A 39 29.08 -16.56 -14.14
C SER A 39 28.28 -16.89 -15.41
N SER A 40 28.46 -18.07 -16.00
CA SER A 40 27.57 -18.50 -17.08
C SER A 40 26.15 -18.70 -16.56
N VAL A 41 25.17 -18.32 -17.36
CA VAL A 41 23.74 -18.43 -17.06
C VAL A 41 23.37 -19.90 -16.81
N ASP A 42 23.87 -20.81 -17.64
CA ASP A 42 23.59 -22.26 -17.56
C ASP A 42 24.00 -22.86 -16.21
N ARG A 43 25.18 -22.48 -15.68
CA ARG A 43 25.64 -22.95 -14.36
C ARG A 43 24.73 -22.50 -13.23
N VAL A 44 24.14 -21.31 -13.35
CA VAL A 44 23.19 -20.80 -12.35
C VAL A 44 21.87 -21.57 -12.46
N ILE A 45 21.39 -21.83 -13.68
CA ILE A 45 20.18 -22.64 -13.91
C ILE A 45 20.35 -24.05 -13.32
N GLU A 46 21.47 -24.72 -13.59
CA GLU A 46 21.78 -26.06 -13.07
C GLU A 46 21.81 -26.10 -11.54
N THR A 47 22.37 -25.07 -10.89
CA THR A 47 22.47 -24.99 -9.42
C THR A 47 21.10 -25.09 -8.73
N PHE A 48 20.07 -24.58 -9.41
CA PHE A 48 18.69 -24.54 -8.92
C PHE A 48 17.76 -25.49 -9.68
N GLU A 49 18.32 -26.48 -10.39
CA GLU A 49 17.54 -27.53 -11.10
C GLU A 49 16.48 -26.92 -12.05
N ASN A 50 16.86 -25.82 -12.72
CA ASN A 50 16.00 -25.03 -13.60
C ASN A 50 14.71 -24.51 -12.93
N ARG A 51 14.67 -24.36 -11.60
CA ARG A 51 13.49 -23.84 -10.89
C ARG A 51 13.86 -22.75 -9.90
N CYS A 52 13.11 -21.66 -9.91
CA CYS A 52 13.27 -20.62 -8.89
C CYS A 52 12.83 -21.17 -7.50
N PRO A 53 13.66 -21.08 -6.46
CA PRO A 53 13.32 -21.57 -5.13
C PRO A 53 12.20 -20.75 -4.44
N SER A 54 11.93 -19.54 -4.92
CA SER A 54 10.89 -18.67 -4.37
C SER A 54 9.53 -18.88 -5.03
N CYS A 55 9.44 -18.84 -6.37
CA CYS A 55 8.17 -18.89 -7.11
C CYS A 55 7.94 -20.19 -7.89
N GLY A 56 8.96 -21.04 -8.06
CA GLY A 56 8.87 -22.31 -8.79
C GLY A 56 8.94 -22.21 -10.32
N SER A 57 9.03 -20.99 -10.89
CA SER A 57 9.15 -20.77 -12.34
C SER A 57 10.41 -21.40 -12.93
N ALA A 58 10.33 -21.83 -14.20
CA ALA A 58 11.51 -22.31 -14.94
C ALA A 58 12.52 -21.17 -15.11
N LEU A 59 13.78 -21.37 -14.71
CA LEU A 59 14.81 -20.32 -14.78
C LEU A 59 15.28 -20.08 -16.21
N GLU A 60 15.16 -21.08 -17.06
CA GLU A 60 15.33 -20.97 -18.50
C GLU A 60 14.29 -20.02 -19.08
N GLY A 61 14.75 -18.89 -19.63
CA GLY A 61 13.90 -17.80 -20.09
C GLY A 61 13.46 -16.79 -19.01
N SER A 62 13.69 -17.07 -17.72
CA SER A 62 13.36 -16.15 -16.62
C SER A 62 14.53 -15.76 -15.71
N LEU A 63 15.77 -16.07 -16.10
CA LEU A 63 16.98 -15.68 -15.39
C LEU A 63 17.60 -14.44 -16.02
N SER A 64 17.83 -13.39 -15.22
CA SER A 64 18.55 -12.18 -15.65
C SER A 64 19.74 -11.90 -14.74
N CYS A 65 20.72 -11.18 -15.28
CA CYS A 65 21.92 -10.76 -14.57
C CYS A 65 22.14 -9.26 -14.77
N ARG A 66 22.44 -8.55 -13.68
CA ARG A 66 22.83 -7.13 -13.73
C ARG A 66 24.07 -6.85 -12.88
N LEU A 67 24.89 -5.89 -13.31
CA LEU A 67 25.96 -5.33 -12.49
C LEU A 67 25.37 -4.22 -11.61
N THR A 68 25.53 -4.31 -10.29
CA THR A 68 24.94 -3.35 -9.35
C THR A 68 25.88 -3.13 -8.15
N PRO A 69 26.01 -1.92 -7.61
CA PRO A 69 26.72 -1.69 -6.34
C PRO A 69 25.96 -2.36 -5.20
N VAL A 70 26.67 -3.20 -4.42
CA VAL A 70 26.10 -3.91 -3.26
C VAL A 70 26.97 -3.66 -2.03
N SER A 71 26.38 -3.64 -0.83
CA SER A 71 27.12 -3.52 0.43
C SER A 71 28.04 -4.73 0.67
N ASP A 72 29.13 -4.53 1.41
CA ASP A 72 30.14 -5.57 1.66
C ASP A 72 29.60 -6.80 2.42
N GLU A 73 28.43 -6.70 3.06
CA GLU A 73 27.77 -7.79 3.79
C GLU A 73 27.23 -8.91 2.88
N TRP A 74 27.09 -8.66 1.57
CA TRP A 74 26.68 -9.66 0.59
C TRP A 74 27.91 -10.43 0.07
N SER A 75 28.45 -11.31 0.92
CA SER A 75 29.53 -12.24 0.52
C SER A 75 29.04 -13.26 -0.52
N ASP A 76 29.97 -13.77 -1.35
CA ASP A 76 29.74 -14.71 -2.47
C ASP A 76 29.17 -16.06 -1.98
N ALA A 77 27.87 -16.14 -1.68
CA ALA A 77 27.22 -17.33 -1.17
C ALA A 77 26.16 -17.85 -2.16
N PRO A 78 26.20 -19.13 -2.57
CA PRO A 78 25.04 -19.78 -3.17
C PRO A 78 24.02 -20.04 -2.06
N SER A 79 22.82 -19.47 -2.16
CA SER A 79 21.77 -19.66 -1.17
C SER A 79 21.11 -21.05 -1.28
N ARG A 80 21.80 -22.11 -0.85
CA ARG A 80 21.15 -23.32 -0.34
C ARG A 80 21.19 -23.26 1.19
N ARG A 81 20.20 -22.61 1.80
CA ARG A 81 19.93 -22.79 3.24
C ARG A 81 18.68 -23.64 3.40
N GLY A 82 18.91 -24.90 3.75
CA GLY A 82 17.93 -25.71 4.46
C GLY A 82 17.64 -25.10 5.84
N GLU A 83 16.41 -25.35 6.29
CA GLU A 83 15.93 -25.25 7.68
C GLU A 83 15.92 -23.86 8.36
N ARG A 84 14.83 -23.12 8.14
CA ARG A 84 13.67 -23.01 9.05
C ARG A 84 12.74 -21.96 8.44
N ARG A 85 11.53 -22.39 8.12
CA ARG A 85 10.53 -21.59 7.42
C ARG A 85 9.96 -20.52 8.35
N VAL A 86 10.67 -19.41 8.49
CA VAL A 86 10.07 -18.13 8.88
C VAL A 86 10.21 -17.23 7.65
N THR A 87 9.19 -17.26 6.81
CA THR A 87 9.08 -16.34 5.68
C THR A 87 8.50 -15.03 6.20
N PRO A 88 9.24 -13.90 6.24
CA PRO A 88 8.59 -12.63 6.04
C PRO A 88 8.10 -12.63 4.58
N ARG A 89 6.80 -12.82 4.38
CA ARG A 89 6.18 -12.71 3.06
C ARG A 89 6.09 -11.23 2.68
N THR A 90 7.19 -10.64 2.23
CA THR A 90 7.11 -9.45 1.38
C THR A 90 7.06 -9.93 -0.07
N SER A 91 5.93 -10.52 -0.47
CA SER A 91 5.59 -10.62 -1.88
C SER A 91 4.84 -9.35 -2.27
N GLU A 92 5.56 -8.26 -2.51
CA GLU A 92 4.98 -7.22 -3.36
C GLU A 92 5.00 -7.75 -4.79
N LEU A 93 3.99 -8.56 -5.12
CA LEU A 93 3.62 -8.86 -6.49
C LEU A 93 3.13 -7.53 -7.05
N PHE A 94 3.95 -6.85 -7.85
CA PHE A 94 3.52 -5.64 -8.55
C PHE A 94 2.30 -5.96 -9.41
N LYS A 95 1.17 -5.30 -9.14
CA LYS A 95 -0.08 -5.55 -9.86
C LYS A 95 -0.33 -4.45 -10.86
N GLN A 96 -0.58 -4.81 -12.11
CA GLN A 96 -1.09 -3.82 -13.07
C GLN A 96 -2.55 -3.51 -12.77
N ALA A 97 -2.97 -2.25 -12.88
CA ALA A 97 -4.38 -1.87 -12.74
C ALA A 97 -5.30 -2.73 -13.62
N SER A 98 -4.88 -3.00 -14.86
CA SER A 98 -5.59 -3.88 -15.80
C SER A 98 -5.82 -5.30 -15.28
N SER A 99 -4.89 -5.86 -14.48
CA SER A 99 -5.07 -7.17 -13.83
C SER A 99 -6.03 -7.11 -12.66
N LEU A 100 -6.01 -6.00 -11.90
CA LEU A 100 -6.93 -5.75 -10.78
C LEU A 100 -8.33 -5.36 -11.21
N LEU A 101 -8.49 -4.83 -12.42
CA LEU A 101 -9.76 -4.47 -13.06
C LEU A 101 -10.32 -5.59 -13.94
N ARG A 102 -9.51 -6.62 -14.24
CA ARG A 102 -9.97 -7.94 -14.71
C ARG A 102 -10.47 -8.80 -13.54
N GLU A 103 -9.85 -8.67 -12.38
CA GLU A 103 -10.47 -9.00 -11.10
C GLU A 103 -11.41 -7.86 -10.65
N PRO A 104 -12.17 -7.97 -9.55
CA PRO A 104 -13.52 -7.43 -9.49
C PRO A 104 -13.65 -5.95 -9.85
N SER A 105 -14.55 -5.66 -10.81
CA SER A 105 -14.84 -4.29 -11.23
C SER A 105 -15.32 -3.47 -10.04
N PHE A 106 -14.50 -2.51 -9.60
CA PHE A 106 -14.77 -1.67 -8.45
C PHE A 106 -15.76 -0.55 -8.81
N ASN A 107 -17.08 -0.75 -8.63
CA ASN A 107 -18.00 0.38 -8.58
C ASN A 107 -18.03 0.95 -7.16
N PHE A 108 -17.05 1.79 -6.87
CA PHE A 108 -17.13 2.70 -5.76
C PHE A 108 -17.73 4.03 -6.25
N SER A 109 -19.06 4.10 -6.29
CA SER A 109 -19.82 5.36 -6.25
C SER A 109 -19.87 6.09 -4.88
N PRO A 110 -19.19 5.70 -3.77
CA PRO A 110 -19.38 6.35 -2.47
C PRO A 110 -18.35 7.40 -2.09
N ILE A 111 -17.33 7.77 -2.89
CA ILE A 111 -16.49 8.93 -2.49
C ILE A 111 -17.35 10.18 -2.27
N GLU A 112 -18.37 10.38 -3.11
CA GLU A 112 -19.35 11.46 -2.93
C GLU A 112 -20.27 11.25 -1.71
N LYS A 113 -20.43 10.00 -1.24
CA LYS A 113 -21.21 9.64 -0.05
C LYS A 113 -20.37 9.59 1.23
N PHE A 114 -19.04 9.65 1.13
CA PHE A 114 -18.15 9.73 2.28
C PHE A 114 -18.17 11.15 2.81
N GLU A 115 -18.98 11.36 3.85
CA GLU A 115 -19.13 12.65 4.50
C GLU A 115 -17.78 13.12 5.07
N PRO A 116 -17.36 14.36 4.77
CA PRO A 116 -16.23 14.98 5.46
C PRO A 116 -16.40 14.94 6.99
N GLY A 117 -15.27 14.90 7.72
CA GLY A 117 -15.27 14.85 9.18
C GLY A 117 -15.60 13.47 9.75
N ARG A 118 -15.45 12.41 8.94
CA ARG A 118 -15.66 11.02 9.34
C ARG A 118 -14.38 10.21 9.21
N VAL A 119 -14.28 9.18 10.06
CA VAL A 119 -13.27 8.13 9.96
C VAL A 119 -13.96 6.84 9.53
N ALA A 120 -13.56 6.30 8.38
CA ALA A 120 -13.97 4.99 7.91
C ALA A 120 -12.85 3.97 8.12
N VAL A 121 -13.23 2.75 8.50
CA VAL A 121 -12.34 1.60 8.58
C VAL A 121 -12.78 0.57 7.56
N PHE A 122 -11.87 0.13 6.69
CA PHE A 122 -12.09 -1.00 5.80
C PHE A 122 -11.25 -2.19 6.26
N THR A 123 -11.84 -3.38 6.27
CA THR A 123 -11.13 -4.63 6.53
C THR A 123 -11.42 -5.66 5.45
N GLY A 124 -10.75 -6.80 5.50
CA GLY A 124 -10.92 -7.89 4.56
C GLY A 124 -9.96 -7.84 3.38
N LYS A 125 -10.05 -8.86 2.52
CA LYS A 125 -9.07 -9.19 1.48
C LYS A 125 -8.84 -8.06 0.47
N TYR A 126 -9.84 -7.23 0.21
CA TYR A 126 -9.77 -6.15 -0.79
C TYR A 126 -9.56 -4.75 -0.19
N ALA A 127 -9.37 -4.62 1.13
CA ALA A 127 -9.28 -3.30 1.76
C ALA A 127 -8.14 -2.43 1.19
N GLU A 128 -6.93 -2.96 1.05
CA GLU A 128 -5.80 -2.20 0.48
C GLU A 128 -6.05 -1.81 -0.97
N THR A 129 -6.39 -2.77 -1.84
CA THR A 129 -6.61 -2.49 -3.26
C THR A 129 -7.71 -1.45 -3.46
N VAL A 130 -8.77 -1.50 -2.64
CA VAL A 130 -9.81 -0.47 -2.66
C VAL A 130 -9.27 0.87 -2.17
N ALA A 131 -8.49 0.91 -1.10
CA ALA A 131 -7.90 2.15 -0.61
C ALA A 131 -6.96 2.79 -1.65
N GLU A 132 -6.13 2.00 -2.32
CA GLU A 132 -5.26 2.45 -3.43
C GLU A 132 -6.09 2.99 -4.60
N PHE A 133 -7.16 2.29 -4.99
CA PHE A 133 -8.06 2.79 -6.03
C PHE A 133 -8.76 4.10 -5.62
N LEU A 134 -9.22 4.20 -4.37
CA LEU A 134 -9.85 5.41 -3.84
C LEU A 134 -8.86 6.57 -3.75
N CYS A 135 -7.58 6.32 -3.45
CA CYS A 135 -6.52 7.32 -3.48
C CYS A 135 -6.41 7.96 -4.87
N PHE A 136 -6.43 7.15 -5.94
CA PHE A 136 -6.48 7.68 -7.31
C PHE A 136 -7.79 8.45 -7.58
N ARG A 137 -8.94 7.83 -7.28
CA ARG A 137 -10.27 8.42 -7.54
C ARG A 137 -10.50 9.74 -6.81
N GLY A 138 -9.98 9.89 -5.59
CA GLY A 138 -10.12 11.10 -4.78
C GLY A 138 -9.54 12.34 -5.46
N GLN A 139 -8.54 12.16 -6.32
CA GLN A 139 -7.89 13.25 -7.07
C GLN A 139 -8.72 13.76 -8.25
N LEU A 140 -9.64 12.94 -8.76
CA LEU A 140 -10.41 13.28 -9.94
C LEU A 140 -11.39 14.44 -9.67
N PRO A 141 -11.77 15.21 -10.70
CA PRO A 141 -12.79 16.25 -10.58
C PRO A 141 -14.12 15.70 -10.04
N ARG A 142 -14.89 16.55 -9.33
CA ARG A 142 -16.22 16.19 -8.81
C ARG A 142 -17.18 15.70 -9.88
N ARG A 143 -17.16 16.29 -11.08
CA ARG A 143 -17.95 15.83 -12.24
C ARG A 143 -17.68 14.37 -12.66
N HIS A 144 -16.56 13.82 -12.22
CA HIS A 144 -16.16 12.43 -12.46
C HIS A 144 -16.28 11.56 -11.19
N GLY A 145 -16.93 12.05 -10.12
CA GLY A 145 -17.11 11.33 -8.87
C GLY A 145 -15.90 11.27 -7.94
N GLY A 146 -14.93 12.19 -8.12
CA GLY A 146 -13.81 12.38 -7.18
C GLY A 146 -14.05 13.54 -6.22
N LEU A 147 -13.04 13.90 -5.42
CA LEU A 147 -13.10 15.01 -4.46
C LEU A 147 -12.39 16.27 -4.93
N ASP A 148 -11.68 16.18 -6.07
CA ASP A 148 -10.77 17.20 -6.57
C ASP A 148 -9.80 17.71 -5.49
N THR A 149 -9.10 16.76 -4.85
CA THR A 149 -8.18 17.05 -3.74
C THR A 149 -6.81 16.44 -3.96
N VAL A 150 -5.80 16.98 -3.30
CA VAL A 150 -4.57 16.23 -3.01
C VAL A 150 -4.91 15.18 -1.96
N VAL A 151 -4.44 13.94 -2.13
CA VAL A 151 -4.65 12.85 -1.18
C VAL A 151 -3.39 12.64 -0.34
N VAL A 152 -3.52 12.58 0.97
CA VAL A 152 -2.42 12.18 1.87
C VAL A 152 -2.51 10.68 2.10
N PHE A 153 -1.45 9.94 1.82
CA PHE A 153 -1.40 8.49 1.96
C PHE A 153 -0.27 8.10 2.91
N ILE A 154 -0.62 7.56 4.07
CA ILE A 154 0.34 7.00 5.04
C ILE A 154 0.36 5.49 4.85
N ASP A 155 1.48 4.96 4.38
CA ASP A 155 1.71 3.53 4.23
C ASP A 155 2.16 2.92 5.57
N GLY A 156 1.19 2.40 6.34
CA GLY A 156 1.42 1.77 7.64
C GLY A 156 1.67 0.27 7.55
N GLY A 157 1.27 -0.37 6.44
CA GLY A 157 1.51 -1.78 6.16
C GLY A 157 2.82 -2.07 5.43
N ASN A 158 3.48 -1.04 4.91
CA ASN A 158 4.59 -1.18 3.96
C ASN A 158 4.22 -2.13 2.81
N CYS A 159 3.03 -1.93 2.25
CA CYS A 159 2.43 -2.82 1.26
C CYS A 159 1.78 -2.08 0.08
N SER A 160 1.84 -0.75 0.06
CA SER A 160 1.27 0.04 -1.03
C SER A 160 2.11 -0.08 -2.30
N ASP A 161 1.48 -0.22 -3.46
CA ASP A 161 2.14 -0.30 -4.77
C ASP A 161 2.05 1.04 -5.54
N PRO A 162 3.12 1.85 -5.61
CA PRO A 162 3.10 3.13 -6.34
C PRO A 162 2.85 2.98 -7.84
N TYR A 163 3.17 1.82 -8.43
CA TYR A 163 2.97 1.55 -9.86
C TYR A 163 1.50 1.33 -10.19
N LEU A 164 0.70 0.95 -9.20
CA LEU A 164 -0.75 0.82 -9.35
C LEU A 164 -1.40 2.19 -9.61
N PHE A 165 -0.96 3.25 -8.92
CA PHE A 165 -1.44 4.62 -9.17
C PHE A 165 -1.15 5.08 -10.60
N ALA A 166 0.07 4.87 -11.08
CA ALA A 166 0.45 5.21 -12.45
C ALA A 166 -0.37 4.41 -13.49
N SER A 167 -0.74 3.18 -13.15
CA SER A 167 -1.57 2.33 -14.00
C SER A 167 -3.02 2.82 -14.05
N TYR A 168 -3.62 3.20 -12.92
CA TYR A 168 -4.93 3.86 -12.90
C TYR A 168 -4.93 5.16 -13.68
N ALA A 169 -3.88 5.98 -13.52
CA ALA A 169 -3.75 7.24 -14.26
C ALA A 169 -3.81 7.01 -15.78
N ARG A 170 -3.05 6.04 -16.31
CA ARG A 170 -3.07 5.69 -17.74
C ARG A 170 -4.45 5.27 -18.23
N GLU A 171 -5.13 4.40 -17.47
CA GLU A 171 -6.45 3.90 -17.85
C GLU A 171 -7.52 4.99 -17.88
N TYR A 172 -7.42 5.91 -16.92
CA TYR A 172 -8.28 7.08 -16.85
C TYR A 172 -7.73 8.23 -17.68
N MET A 173 -6.74 8.03 -18.57
CA MET A 173 -6.16 9.08 -19.43
C MET A 173 -5.70 10.35 -18.70
N VAL A 174 -5.31 10.21 -17.43
CA VAL A 174 -4.64 11.25 -16.64
C VAL A 174 -3.13 11.05 -16.78
N PRO A 175 -2.35 12.10 -17.06
CA PRO A 175 -0.90 11.99 -17.09
C PRO A 175 -0.37 11.42 -15.75
N PRO A 176 0.41 10.32 -15.74
CA PRO A 176 0.87 9.72 -14.48
C PRO A 176 1.66 10.68 -13.58
N ARG A 177 2.41 11.61 -14.17
CA ARG A 177 3.14 12.65 -13.42
C ARG A 177 2.18 13.59 -12.68
N GLU A 178 1.04 13.91 -13.26
CA GLU A 178 0.02 14.76 -12.64
C GLU A 178 -0.67 14.01 -11.49
N ALA A 179 -1.06 12.76 -11.72
CA ALA A 179 -1.66 11.92 -10.68
C ALA A 179 -0.70 11.70 -9.50
N LEU A 180 0.56 11.34 -9.76
CA LEU A 180 1.55 11.17 -8.69
C LEU A 180 1.85 12.48 -7.96
N GLY A 181 1.80 13.63 -8.64
CA GLY A 181 1.95 14.95 -8.02
C GLY A 181 0.80 15.36 -7.09
N ARG A 182 -0.34 14.66 -7.15
CA ARG A 182 -1.52 14.90 -6.29
C ARG A 182 -1.65 13.87 -5.16
N VAL A 183 -0.60 13.09 -4.90
CA VAL A 183 -0.51 12.20 -3.73
C VAL A 183 0.70 12.58 -2.89
N VAL A 184 0.48 12.88 -1.62
CA VAL A 184 1.55 13.05 -0.63
C VAL A 184 1.68 11.74 0.13
N THR A 185 2.76 11.01 -0.11
CA THR A 185 2.98 9.70 0.49
C THR A 185 4.00 9.77 1.64
N SER A 186 3.79 8.97 2.67
CA SER A 186 4.78 8.73 3.72
C SER A 186 4.67 7.29 4.18
N ARG A 187 5.81 6.65 4.46
CA ARG A 187 5.86 5.25 4.90
C ARG A 187 6.39 5.17 6.31
N ALA A 188 5.74 4.36 7.14
CA ALA A 188 6.25 3.99 8.45
C ALA A 188 6.98 2.65 8.37
N PHE A 189 8.04 2.49 9.17
CA PHE A 189 8.74 1.20 9.34
C PHE A 189 8.71 0.72 10.80
N THR A 190 8.16 1.53 11.70
CA THR A 190 7.99 1.20 13.12
C THR A 190 6.67 1.77 13.64
N ILE A 191 6.14 1.16 14.72
CA ILE A 191 4.93 1.65 15.40
C ILE A 191 5.09 3.09 15.91
N TYR A 192 6.31 3.49 16.26
CA TYR A 192 6.64 4.83 16.74
C TYR A 192 6.62 5.87 15.62
N GLN A 193 7.18 5.52 14.46
CA GLN A 193 7.12 6.38 13.28
C GLN A 193 5.67 6.57 12.82
N LEU A 194 4.88 5.49 12.80
CA LEU A 194 3.46 5.57 12.46
C LEU A 194 2.70 6.49 13.41
N ALA A 195 2.92 6.35 14.73
CA ALA A 195 2.32 7.24 15.71
C ALA A 195 2.75 8.70 15.52
N ASN A 196 4.03 8.97 15.23
CA ASN A 196 4.51 10.32 14.95
C ASN A 196 3.85 10.91 13.68
N LEU A 197 3.75 10.12 12.62
CA LEU A 197 3.08 10.53 11.37
C LEU A 197 1.63 10.92 11.64
N VAL A 198 0.87 10.09 12.37
CA VAL A 198 -0.56 10.34 12.63
C VAL A 198 -0.78 11.50 13.61
N THR A 199 0.03 11.59 14.67
CA THR A 199 -0.22 12.54 15.76
C THR A 199 0.38 13.93 15.54
N ARG A 200 1.51 14.02 14.82
CA ARG A 200 2.25 15.28 14.65
C ARG A 200 2.26 15.77 13.21
N GLU A 201 2.67 14.92 12.28
CA GLU A 201 2.88 15.34 10.89
C GLU A 201 1.58 15.50 10.11
N LEU A 202 0.64 14.58 10.30
CA LEU A 202 -0.59 14.53 9.52
C LEU A 202 -1.38 15.85 9.58
N PRO A 203 -1.67 16.46 10.73
CA PRO A 203 -2.36 17.76 10.77
C PRO A 203 -1.66 18.86 9.97
N ARG A 204 -0.32 18.89 10.00
CA ARG A 204 0.52 19.85 9.28
C ARG A 204 0.41 19.62 7.77
N VAL A 205 0.63 18.39 7.32
CA VAL A 205 0.58 18.00 5.89
C VAL A 205 -0.81 18.24 5.28
N ILE A 206 -1.89 17.92 6.01
CA ILE A 206 -3.25 18.21 5.55
C ILE A 206 -3.43 19.73 5.34
N GLY A 207 -2.89 20.57 6.25
CA GLY A 207 -2.93 22.03 6.14
C GLY A 207 -2.12 22.55 4.96
N GLU A 208 -0.87 22.13 4.83
CA GLU A 208 0.07 22.55 3.78
C GLU A 208 -0.45 22.26 2.37
N HIS A 209 -1.12 21.11 2.19
CA HIS A 209 -1.62 20.68 0.89
C HIS A 209 -3.11 20.90 0.67
N GLY A 210 -3.83 21.47 1.65
CA GLY A 210 -5.28 21.64 1.58
C GLY A 210 -6.04 20.33 1.35
N SER A 211 -5.48 19.21 1.81
CA SER A 211 -6.04 17.89 1.54
C SER A 211 -7.37 17.68 2.27
N LYS A 212 -8.33 17.09 1.58
CA LYS A 212 -9.65 16.69 2.12
C LYS A 212 -9.80 15.18 2.26
N PHE A 213 -8.77 14.42 1.90
CA PHE A 213 -8.82 12.97 1.93
C PHE A 213 -7.48 12.39 2.39
N VAL A 214 -7.54 11.65 3.49
CA VAL A 214 -6.42 10.95 4.08
C VAL A 214 -6.68 9.46 4.03
N ILE A 215 -5.67 8.69 3.64
CA ILE A 215 -5.67 7.23 3.71
C ILE A 215 -4.51 6.80 4.60
N ILE A 216 -4.77 5.87 5.52
CA ILE A 216 -3.75 5.23 6.35
C ILE A 216 -3.87 3.72 6.12
N SER A 217 -2.93 3.16 5.38
CA SER A 217 -2.94 1.73 5.06
C SER A 217 -2.46 0.88 6.24
N ASP A 218 -3.10 -0.28 6.41
CA ASP A 218 -2.86 -1.34 7.38
C ASP A 218 -2.27 -0.88 8.72
N ILE A 219 -2.99 0.03 9.38
CA ILE A 219 -2.49 0.84 10.51
C ILE A 219 -2.05 0.00 11.72
N LEU A 220 -2.48 -1.27 11.80
CA LEU A 220 -2.17 -2.17 12.93
C LEU A 220 -1.21 -3.30 12.58
N SER A 221 -0.83 -3.50 11.32
CA SER A 221 -0.03 -4.66 10.90
C SER A 221 1.28 -4.86 11.68
N MET A 222 2.01 -3.77 11.94
CA MET A 222 3.28 -3.78 12.67
C MET A 222 3.14 -4.20 14.15
N PHE A 223 1.94 -4.15 14.73
CA PHE A 223 1.68 -4.51 16.13
C PHE A 223 1.60 -6.03 16.35
N ASN A 224 1.67 -6.83 15.29
CA ASN A 224 1.81 -8.28 15.37
C ASN A 224 3.27 -8.72 15.60
N ASP A 225 4.23 -7.80 15.66
CA ASP A 225 5.62 -8.13 16.01
C ASP A 225 5.70 -8.68 17.46
N PRO A 226 6.15 -9.93 17.66
CA PRO A 226 6.24 -10.53 18.99
C PRO A 226 7.20 -9.81 19.96
N SER A 227 8.09 -8.95 19.46
CA SER A 227 9.00 -8.14 20.28
C SER A 227 8.30 -6.96 20.96
N ILE A 228 7.10 -6.60 20.53
CA ILE A 228 6.33 -5.50 21.10
C ILE A 228 5.48 -6.01 22.26
N ASP A 229 5.69 -5.47 23.46
CA ASP A 229 4.87 -5.83 24.61
C ASP A 229 3.45 -5.22 24.50
N ALA A 230 2.46 -5.92 25.07
CA ALA A 230 1.05 -5.53 24.93
C ALA A 230 0.72 -4.17 25.57
N LYS A 231 1.44 -3.74 26.61
CA LYS A 231 1.22 -2.44 27.25
C LYS A 231 1.72 -1.33 26.34
N GLU A 232 2.88 -1.53 25.73
CA GLU A 232 3.47 -0.60 24.77
C GLU A 232 2.65 -0.52 23.49
N ALA A 233 2.22 -1.66 22.93
CA ALA A 233 1.28 -1.70 21.81
C ALA A 233 0.03 -0.86 22.11
N SER A 234 -0.61 -1.10 23.27
CA SER A 234 -1.80 -0.37 23.69
C SER A 234 -1.52 1.14 23.83
N ARG A 235 -0.40 1.52 24.44
CA ARG A 235 0.01 2.93 24.61
C ARG A 235 0.14 3.66 23.27
N VAL A 236 0.81 3.03 22.31
CA VAL A 236 1.05 3.61 20.98
C VAL A 236 -0.23 3.65 20.16
N ILE A 237 -1.08 2.62 20.22
CA ILE A 237 -2.39 2.61 19.54
C ILE A 237 -3.31 3.69 20.12
N GLU A 238 -3.32 3.90 21.44
CA GLU A 238 -4.09 4.99 22.05
C GLU A 238 -3.62 6.37 21.59
N ALA A 239 -2.31 6.56 21.39
CA ALA A 239 -1.77 7.78 20.81
C ALA A 239 -2.26 7.98 19.35
N ILE A 240 -2.20 6.93 18.52
CA ILE A 240 -2.73 6.95 17.14
C ILE A 240 -4.23 7.29 17.15
N LYS A 241 -5.02 6.61 17.98
CA LYS A 241 -6.46 6.85 18.15
C LYS A 241 -6.73 8.30 18.57
N GLY A 242 -5.90 8.85 19.46
CA GLY A 242 -5.92 10.26 19.85
C GLY A 242 -5.69 11.20 18.66
N GLY A 243 -4.67 10.92 17.85
CA GLY A 243 -4.38 11.69 16.63
C GLY A 243 -5.55 11.69 15.64
N LEU A 244 -6.15 10.52 15.37
CA LEU A 244 -7.33 10.41 14.49
C LEU A 244 -8.53 11.22 15.03
N ARG A 245 -8.78 11.16 16.34
CA ARG A 245 -9.84 11.98 16.98
C ARG A 245 -9.57 13.47 16.84
N GLU A 246 -8.32 13.91 17.00
CA GLU A 246 -7.95 15.32 16.86
C GLU A 246 -8.12 15.81 15.42
N VAL A 247 -7.70 15.01 14.42
CA VAL A 247 -7.96 15.33 13.01
C VAL A 247 -9.45 15.47 12.76
N LYS A 248 -10.26 14.48 13.17
CA LYS A 248 -11.72 14.52 13.03
C LYS A 248 -12.35 15.75 13.68
N LYS A 249 -11.89 16.12 14.88
CA LYS A 249 -12.42 17.26 15.65
C LYS A 249 -12.08 18.60 15.02
N LYS A 250 -10.84 18.78 14.57
CA LYS A 250 -10.31 20.06 14.07
C LYS A 250 -10.52 20.25 12.57
N ARG A 251 -10.66 19.17 11.81
CA ARG A 251 -10.73 19.15 10.34
C ARG A 251 -11.99 18.44 9.86
N ARG A 252 -13.15 19.06 10.09
CA ARG A 252 -14.46 18.53 9.68
C ARG A 252 -14.65 18.47 8.16
N ASP A 253 -13.73 19.05 7.41
CA ASP A 253 -13.64 19.04 5.95
C ASP A 253 -12.84 17.84 5.40
N VAL A 254 -12.24 17.02 6.29
CA VAL A 254 -11.37 15.91 5.90
C VAL A 254 -12.06 14.57 6.15
N PHE A 255 -12.08 13.71 5.14
CA PHE A 255 -12.42 12.31 5.30
C PHE A 255 -11.16 11.48 5.53
N VAL A 256 -11.20 10.57 6.50
CA VAL A 256 -10.07 9.67 6.81
C VAL A 256 -10.51 8.22 6.56
N LEU A 257 -9.78 7.53 5.69
CA LEU A 257 -9.91 6.10 5.48
C LEU A 257 -8.74 5.38 6.14
N VAL A 258 -9.06 4.36 6.92
CA VAL A 258 -8.09 3.47 7.56
C VAL A 258 -8.36 2.06 7.07
N THR A 259 -7.32 1.29 6.77
CA THR A 259 -7.47 -0.14 6.47
C THR A 259 -6.89 -1.01 7.58
N LEU A 260 -7.48 -2.19 7.75
CA LEU A 260 -7.05 -3.26 8.66
C LEU A 260 -7.06 -4.57 7.90
N THR A 261 -5.90 -5.09 7.48
CA THR A 261 -5.84 -6.33 6.70
C THR A 261 -5.25 -7.49 7.46
N ALA A 262 -4.19 -7.24 8.23
CA ALA A 262 -3.71 -8.20 9.21
C ALA A 262 -4.63 -8.16 10.44
N LYS A 263 -5.20 -9.30 10.82
CA LYS A 263 -5.92 -9.39 12.10
C LYS A 263 -4.94 -9.16 13.24
N THR A 264 -5.34 -8.32 14.19
CA THR A 264 -4.59 -8.08 15.42
C THR A 264 -5.52 -8.21 16.64
N PRO A 265 -5.00 -8.47 17.84
CA PRO A 265 -5.81 -8.40 19.06
C PRO A 265 -6.32 -6.98 19.36
N TYR A 266 -5.82 -5.97 18.64
CA TYR A 266 -6.08 -4.56 18.90
C TYR A 266 -7.08 -3.92 17.94
N ASP A 267 -7.64 -4.67 16.98
CA ASP A 267 -8.55 -4.14 15.94
C ASP A 267 -9.70 -3.32 16.53
N HIS A 268 -10.26 -3.78 17.65
CA HIS A 268 -11.33 -3.12 18.39
C HIS A 268 -10.99 -1.69 18.81
N LEU A 269 -9.72 -1.41 19.19
CA LEU A 269 -9.28 -0.09 19.60
C LEU A 269 -9.46 0.95 18.48
N ILE A 270 -9.34 0.55 17.22
CA ILE A 270 -9.56 1.43 16.06
C ILE A 270 -11.03 1.41 15.64
N THR A 271 -11.64 0.23 15.49
CA THR A 271 -13.02 0.08 14.97
C THR A 271 -14.09 0.65 15.90
N ASP A 272 -13.88 0.62 17.21
CA ASP A 272 -14.80 1.20 18.21
C ASP A 272 -14.95 2.72 18.04
N SER A 273 -13.90 3.38 17.56
CA SER A 273 -13.88 4.83 17.32
C SER A 273 -14.29 5.25 15.91
N ALA A 274 -14.40 4.29 14.98
CA ALA A 274 -14.76 4.55 13.59
C ALA A 274 -16.22 5.00 13.44
N ASP A 275 -16.49 5.91 12.51
CA ASP A 275 -17.85 6.27 12.12
C ASP A 275 -18.47 5.19 11.22
N LEU A 276 -17.67 4.70 10.26
CA LEU A 276 -18.04 3.71 9.27
C LEU A 276 -17.09 2.52 9.38
N PHE A 277 -17.61 1.29 9.39
CA PHE A 277 -16.79 0.08 9.34
C PHE A 277 -17.32 -0.85 8.26
N LEU A 278 -16.49 -1.19 7.27
CA LEU A 278 -16.82 -2.10 6.17
C LEU A 278 -15.88 -3.30 6.16
N ASN A 279 -16.42 -4.49 5.91
CA ASN A 279 -15.63 -5.66 5.50
C ASN A 279 -15.77 -5.87 3.99
N LEU A 280 -14.63 -5.99 3.30
CA LEU A 280 -14.53 -6.11 1.86
C LEU A 280 -14.06 -7.52 1.50
N SER A 281 -14.96 -8.31 0.90
CA SER A 281 -14.75 -9.72 0.56
C SER A 281 -14.89 -9.98 -0.94
N PRO A 282 -14.24 -11.05 -1.46
CA PRO A 282 -14.51 -11.52 -2.82
C PRO A 282 -15.97 -11.94 -2.97
N ALA A 283 -16.60 -11.52 -4.06
CA ALA A 283 -17.93 -11.98 -4.49
C ALA A 283 -17.93 -12.22 -6.00
N ASN A 284 -17.50 -13.42 -6.42
CA ASN A 284 -17.27 -13.75 -7.84
C ASN A 284 -16.30 -12.75 -8.49
N SER A 285 -16.71 -12.13 -9.62
CA SER A 285 -16.00 -11.03 -10.29
C SER A 285 -16.33 -9.65 -9.70
N LYS A 286 -16.75 -9.57 -8.43
CA LYS A 286 -17.05 -8.32 -7.71
C LYS A 286 -16.45 -8.32 -6.30
N VAL A 287 -16.39 -7.14 -5.68
CA VAL A 287 -16.13 -6.99 -4.24
C VAL A 287 -17.45 -6.75 -3.55
N ALA A 288 -17.79 -7.60 -2.59
CA ALA A 288 -18.89 -7.36 -1.69
C ALA A 288 -18.41 -6.47 -0.54
N ALA A 289 -19.23 -5.47 -0.20
CA ALA A 289 -19.02 -4.65 0.99
C ALA A 289 -20.10 -4.99 2.01
N MET A 290 -19.66 -5.52 3.15
CA MET A 290 -20.52 -5.78 4.31
C MET A 290 -20.38 -4.64 5.30
N LEU A 291 -21.48 -3.91 5.53
CA LEU A 291 -21.52 -2.80 6.47
C LEU A 291 -21.60 -3.32 7.91
N LEU A 292 -20.52 -3.13 8.68
CA LEU A 292 -20.37 -3.55 10.07
C LEU A 292 -20.78 -2.46 11.07
N LYS A 293 -20.60 -1.19 10.72
CA LYS A 293 -20.95 -0.03 11.57
C LYS A 293 -21.28 1.18 10.71
N HIS A 294 -22.34 1.91 11.08
CA HIS A 294 -22.73 3.15 10.41
C HIS A 294 -23.33 4.16 11.41
N PRO A 295 -23.08 5.49 11.28
CA PRO A 295 -23.55 6.48 12.26
C PRO A 295 -25.08 6.53 12.38
N CYS A 296 -25.78 6.40 11.26
CA CYS A 296 -27.24 6.51 11.19
C CYS A 296 -27.98 5.16 11.16
N LYS A 297 -27.26 4.03 11.23
CA LYS A 297 -27.85 2.68 11.15
C LYS A 297 -27.10 1.69 12.08
N PRO A 298 -27.21 1.87 13.41
CA PRO A 298 -26.45 1.09 14.39
C PRO A 298 -26.89 -0.39 14.49
N SER A 299 -28.08 -0.74 13.99
CA SER A 299 -28.69 -2.08 14.05
C SER A 299 -28.89 -2.70 12.66
N LEU A 300 -27.89 -2.61 11.79
CA LEU A 300 -27.93 -3.31 10.51
C LEU A 300 -27.70 -4.80 10.72
N GLN A 301 -28.71 -5.62 10.38
CA GLN A 301 -28.45 -6.97 9.87
C GLN A 301 -27.41 -6.83 8.75
N PRO A 302 -26.36 -7.69 8.68
CA PRO A 302 -25.36 -7.61 7.62
C PRO A 302 -26.05 -7.56 6.26
N ARG A 303 -26.04 -6.38 5.63
CA ARG A 303 -26.57 -6.22 4.27
C ARG A 303 -25.38 -6.31 3.34
N GLU A 304 -25.31 -7.38 2.55
CA GLU A 304 -24.44 -7.44 1.41
C GLU A 304 -24.94 -6.45 0.36
N GLU A 305 -24.24 -5.33 0.19
CA GLU A 305 -24.46 -4.48 -0.97
C GLU A 305 -23.52 -4.97 -2.08
N ILE A 306 -24.09 -5.64 -3.08
CA ILE A 306 -23.34 -6.04 -4.28
C ILE A 306 -23.04 -4.76 -5.07
N LEU A 307 -21.80 -4.29 -4.99
CA LEU A 307 -21.30 -3.18 -5.80
C LEU A 307 -21.44 -3.57 -7.29
N ARG A 308 -22.38 -2.97 -8.02
CA ARG A 308 -22.68 -3.31 -9.42
C ARG A 308 -21.76 -2.52 -10.36
N PRO A 309 -21.15 -3.11 -11.40
CA PRO A 309 -20.34 -2.36 -12.35
C PRO A 309 -21.17 -1.28 -13.07
N ILE A 310 -20.68 -0.04 -13.10
CA ILE A 310 -21.00 0.87 -14.21
C ILE A 310 -19.87 0.66 -15.21
N LEU A 311 -20.19 -0.05 -16.29
CA LEU A 311 -19.31 -0.18 -17.45
C LEU A 311 -18.95 1.21 -17.95
N HIS A 312 -17.66 1.42 -18.22
CA HIS A 312 -17.07 2.55 -18.94
C HIS A 312 -18.11 3.40 -19.69
N GLN A 313 -18.58 4.49 -19.08
CA GLN A 313 -18.72 5.67 -19.92
C GLN A 313 -17.29 6.05 -20.27
N ARG A 314 -16.92 5.80 -21.54
CA ARG A 314 -15.67 6.29 -22.12
C ARG A 314 -15.46 7.69 -21.58
N TYR A 315 -14.42 7.89 -20.77
CA TYR A 315 -14.03 9.21 -20.30
C TYR A 315 -13.76 10.04 -21.56
N HIS A 316 -14.75 10.82 -21.98
CA HIS A 316 -14.54 11.79 -23.04
C HIS A 316 -13.42 12.72 -22.57
N ARG A 317 -12.46 12.99 -23.45
CA ARG A 317 -11.22 13.74 -23.21
C ARG A 317 -11.37 14.76 -22.07
N TYR A 318 -10.46 14.69 -21.09
CA TYR A 318 -10.21 15.74 -20.11
C TYR A 318 -9.87 17.04 -20.88
N GLY A 319 -10.90 17.86 -21.10
CA GLY A 319 -10.80 19.26 -21.51
C GLY A 319 -10.98 20.17 -20.31
#